data_AF-A0A537DSQ2-F1
#
_entry.id   AF-A0A537DSQ2-F1
#
_cell.length_a   1.000
_cell.length_b   1.000
_cell.length_c   1.000
_cell.angle_alpha   90.00
_cell.angle_beta   90.00
_cell.angle_gamma   90.00
#
_symmetry.space_group_name_H-M   'P 1'
#
loop_
_entity.id
_entity.type
_entity.pdbx_description
1 polymer ?
#
loop_
_entity_poly.entity_id
_entity_poly.type
_entity_poly.pdbx_seq_one_letter_code
_entity_poly.pdbx_strand_id
1 'polypeptide(L)'
;MKNKVLATLLVGVIARIELASFAGHPFDLSLFTYSSRLYYETGHFDTFFPALPILYYVQLAFYSLYVLLRDSGFTDLVFMYHSNYIVEGLFLRIPLILSDIGIFALILRFTGKLRYAAFYLLNPFIIYLTGAWGTYDSLMMLPLVYGFILTSRNQKRLASVSFAISGLIKLFGFVPFGLLALENLFQKRF
;
A
#
# COMPACT_ATOMS: atom_id res chain seq x y z
N MET A 1 -13.94 -1.43 24.42
CA MET A 1 -13.66 -1.64 22.97
C MET A 1 -12.58 -0.70 22.45
N LYS A 2 -12.69 0.62 22.67
CA LYS A 2 -11.72 1.63 22.19
C LYS A 2 -10.25 1.32 22.53
N ASN A 3 -9.95 0.96 23.79
CA ASN A 3 -8.58 0.65 24.21
C ASN A 3 -7.99 -0.58 23.49
N LYS A 4 -8.81 -1.61 23.23
CA LYS A 4 -8.36 -2.80 22.51
C LYS A 4 -8.08 -2.49 21.03
N VAL A 5 -8.91 -1.65 20.42
CA VAL A 5 -8.70 -1.17 19.04
C VAL A 5 -7.40 -0.38 18.95
N LEU A 6 -7.19 0.57 19.87
CA LEU A 6 -5.98 1.38 19.92
C LEU A 6 -4.73 0.52 20.16
N ALA A 7 -4.77 -0.42 21.11
CA ALA A 7 -3.66 -1.33 21.36
C ALA A 7 -3.33 -2.17 20.12
N THR A 8 -4.34 -2.71 19.44
CA THR A 8 -4.16 -3.50 18.20
C THR A 8 -3.51 -2.65 17.10
N LEU A 9 -3.98 -1.42 16.93
CA LEU A 9 -3.44 -0.47 15.96
C LEU A 9 -1.96 -0.17 16.28
N LEU A 10 -1.66 0.20 17.52
CA LEU A 10 -0.31 0.56 17.94
C LEU A 10 0.67 -0.61 17.75
N VAL A 11 0.31 -1.81 18.17
CA VAL A 11 1.15 -3.00 17.98
C VAL A 11 1.41 -3.26 16.49
N GLY A 12 0.38 -3.20 15.66
CA GLY A 12 0.52 -3.43 14.22
C GLY A 12 1.35 -2.37 13.50
N VAL A 13 1.26 -1.11 13.94
CA VAL A 13 2.01 0.02 13.37
C VAL A 13 3.47 -0.01 13.83
N ILE A 14 3.71 -0.16 15.14
CA ILE A 14 5.06 -0.22 15.70
C ILE A 14 5.83 -1.38 15.07
N ALA A 15 5.24 -2.58 15.00
CA ALA A 15 5.89 -3.73 14.37
C ALA A 15 6.31 -3.46 12.92
N ARG A 16 5.48 -2.77 12.14
CA ARG A 16 5.79 -2.41 10.75
C ARG A 16 6.86 -1.34 10.64
N ILE A 17 6.81 -0.30 11.49
CA ILE A 17 7.80 0.78 11.48
C ILE A 17 9.18 0.24 11.85
N GLU A 18 9.27 -0.53 12.94
CA GLU A 18 10.52 -1.16 13.39
C GLU A 18 11.12 -2.05 12.29
N LEU A 19 10.31 -2.93 11.69
CA LEU A 19 10.77 -3.76 10.58
C LEU A 19 11.14 -2.94 9.35
N ALA A 20 10.40 -1.86 9.06
CA ALA A 20 10.66 -1.01 7.91
C ALA A 20 12.00 -0.26 8.02
N SER A 21 12.45 0.02 9.24
CA SER A 21 13.74 0.67 9.48
C SER A 21 14.95 -0.23 9.24
N PHE A 22 14.83 -1.55 9.45
CA PHE A 22 15.99 -2.45 9.48
C PHE A 22 15.97 -3.60 8.46
N ALA A 23 14.82 -3.87 7.84
CA ALA A 23 14.68 -4.89 6.81
C ALA A 23 14.25 -4.26 5.48
N GLY A 24 14.37 -5.02 4.40
CA GLY A 24 13.94 -4.58 3.07
C GLY A 24 14.28 -5.61 2.01
N HIS A 25 13.36 -5.90 1.09
CA HIS A 25 13.70 -6.73 -0.07
C HIS A 25 14.66 -5.93 -0.98
N PRO A 26 15.87 -6.45 -1.25
CA PRO A 26 16.93 -5.65 -1.86
C PRO A 26 16.57 -5.18 -3.27
N PHE A 27 15.87 -6.02 -4.04
CA PHE A 27 15.51 -5.72 -5.42
C PHE A 27 14.36 -4.71 -5.49
N ASP A 28 13.22 -5.01 -4.87
CA ASP A 28 12.01 -4.16 -4.96
C ASP A 28 12.27 -2.75 -4.43
N LEU A 29 12.91 -2.64 -3.26
CA LEU A 29 13.24 -1.33 -2.69
C LEU A 29 14.30 -0.60 -3.52
N SER A 30 15.27 -1.30 -4.11
CA SER A 30 16.24 -0.64 -5.01
C SER A 30 15.57 -0.02 -6.21
N LEU A 31 14.54 -0.68 -6.76
CA LEU A 31 13.78 -0.16 -7.90
C LEU A 31 12.98 1.07 -7.50
N PHE A 32 12.21 1.01 -6.41
CA PHE A 32 11.44 2.19 -5.96
C PHE A 32 12.34 3.37 -5.60
N THR A 33 13.49 3.09 -4.97
CA THR A 33 14.47 4.12 -4.62
C THR A 33 15.10 4.72 -5.87
N TYR A 34 15.54 3.88 -6.80
CA TYR A 34 16.11 4.31 -8.08
C TYR A 34 15.13 5.18 -8.86
N SER A 35 13.89 4.71 -9.05
CA SER A 35 12.88 5.45 -9.80
C SER A 35 12.55 6.81 -9.16
N SER A 36 12.48 6.85 -7.82
CA SER A 36 12.20 8.09 -7.09
C SER A 36 13.38 9.07 -7.15
N ARG A 37 14.61 8.60 -6.94
CA ARG A 37 15.83 9.43 -7.05
C ARG A 37 16.03 9.96 -8.45
N LEU A 38 15.85 9.13 -9.48
CA LEU A 38 15.95 9.55 -10.88
C LEU A 38 15.05 10.77 -11.15
N TYR A 39 13.80 10.72 -10.68
CA TYR A 39 12.86 11.82 -10.82
C TYR A 39 13.31 13.08 -10.05
N TYR A 40 13.63 12.96 -8.77
CA TYR A 40 13.95 14.14 -7.94
C TYR A 40 15.34 14.73 -8.19
N GLU A 41 16.32 13.93 -8.60
CA GLU A 41 17.69 14.38 -8.86
C GLU A 41 17.87 14.89 -10.30
N THR A 42 17.11 14.38 -11.26
CA THR A 42 17.33 14.69 -12.69
C THR A 42 16.10 15.17 -13.45
N GLY A 43 14.89 15.06 -12.87
CA GLY A 43 13.63 15.35 -13.55
C GLY A 43 13.17 14.26 -14.53
N HIS A 44 13.89 13.14 -14.66
CA HIS A 44 13.54 12.06 -15.59
C HIS A 44 12.58 11.04 -14.96
N PHE A 45 11.68 10.52 -15.78
CA PHE A 45 10.83 9.41 -15.40
C PHE A 45 11.54 8.08 -15.66
N ASP A 46 11.38 7.13 -14.75
CA ASP A 46 11.84 5.76 -14.99
C ASP A 46 10.94 5.07 -16.01
N THR A 47 11.51 4.65 -17.12
CA THR A 47 10.82 3.92 -18.20
C THR A 47 11.06 2.42 -18.15
N PHE A 48 11.99 1.95 -17.31
CA PHE A 48 12.42 0.55 -17.23
C PHE A 48 11.74 -0.21 -16.10
N PHE A 49 11.40 0.47 -14.99
CA PHE A 49 10.65 -0.15 -13.92
C PHE A 49 9.13 0.00 -14.17
N PRO A 50 8.40 -1.09 -14.49
CA PRO A 50 6.99 -1.01 -14.85
C PRO A 50 6.12 -0.92 -13.60
N ALA A 51 6.24 0.17 -12.84
CA ALA A 51 5.19 0.56 -11.91
C ALA A 51 4.03 1.15 -12.72
N LEU A 52 2.81 0.68 -12.47
CA LEU A 52 1.64 1.34 -13.05
C LEU A 52 1.57 2.80 -12.58
N PRO A 53 1.00 3.72 -13.39
CA PRO A 53 1.12 5.15 -13.13
C PRO A 53 0.69 5.58 -11.72
N ILE A 54 -0.40 4.99 -11.18
CA ILE A 54 -0.88 5.35 -9.84
C ILE A 54 0.14 4.96 -8.77
N LEU A 55 0.73 3.76 -8.85
CA LEU A 55 1.77 3.35 -7.92
C LEU A 55 2.93 4.33 -7.94
N TYR A 56 3.41 4.66 -9.14
CA TYR A 56 4.53 5.57 -9.33
C TYR A 56 4.28 6.96 -8.72
N TYR A 57 3.13 7.58 -8.99
CA TYR A 57 2.79 8.88 -8.43
C TYR A 57 2.58 8.85 -6.91
N VAL A 58 2.02 7.78 -6.36
CA VAL A 58 1.94 7.61 -4.89
C VAL A 58 3.33 7.53 -4.29
N GLN A 59 4.25 6.78 -4.91
CA GLN A 59 5.64 6.70 -4.43
C GLN A 59 6.32 8.07 -4.46
N LEU A 60 6.25 8.79 -5.58
CA LEU A 60 6.80 10.14 -5.66
C LEU A 60 6.19 11.08 -4.62
N ALA A 61 4.87 11.07 -4.44
CA ALA A 61 4.20 11.93 -3.47
C ALA A 61 4.72 11.73 -2.05
N PHE A 62 4.88 10.48 -1.59
CA PHE A 62 5.41 10.21 -0.26
C PHE A 62 6.92 10.41 -0.17
N TYR A 63 7.66 10.09 -1.23
CA TYR A 63 9.11 10.30 -1.31
C TYR A 63 9.48 11.79 -1.31
N SER A 64 8.61 12.68 -1.80
CA SER A 64 8.80 14.13 -1.73
C SER A 64 9.09 14.64 -0.31
N LEU A 65 8.49 14.02 0.70
CA LEU A 65 8.69 14.37 2.10
C LEU A 65 10.10 14.00 2.58
N TYR A 66 10.65 12.89 2.07
CA TYR A 66 12.03 12.50 2.33
C TYR A 66 13.01 13.48 1.64
N VAL A 67 12.71 13.90 0.41
CA VAL A 67 13.52 14.90 -0.31
C VAL A 67 13.56 16.22 0.45
N LEU A 68 12.41 16.73 0.90
CA LEU A 68 12.36 17.94 1.74
C LEU A 68 13.19 17.81 3.02
N LEU A 69 13.15 16.62 3.65
CA LEU A 69 13.97 16.34 4.83
C LEU A 69 15.47 16.40 4.47
N ARG A 70 15.88 15.80 3.36
CA ARG A 70 17.28 15.84 2.87
C ARG A 70 17.73 17.25 2.52
N ASP A 71 16.88 18.03 1.85
CA ASP A 71 17.15 19.42 1.48
C ASP A 71 17.29 20.34 2.71
N SER A 72 16.66 19.98 3.83
CA SER A 72 16.84 20.68 5.11
C SER A 72 18.18 20.37 5.82
N GLY A 73 19.04 19.53 5.21
CA GLY A 73 20.34 19.14 5.75
C GLY A 73 20.32 17.84 6.55
N PHE A 74 19.22 17.08 6.54
CA PHE A 74 19.15 15.79 7.23
C PHE A 74 20.13 14.77 6.63
N THR A 75 20.97 14.18 7.47
CA THR A 75 21.88 13.11 7.08
C THR A 75 21.28 11.76 7.45
N ASP A 76 20.84 10.99 6.46
CA ASP A 76 20.32 9.63 6.65
C ASP A 76 21.45 8.60 6.68
N LEU A 77 21.22 7.47 7.34
CA LEU A 77 22.18 6.40 7.53
C LEU A 77 21.85 5.21 6.63
N VAL A 78 22.87 4.52 6.15
CA VAL A 78 22.71 3.22 5.50
C VAL A 78 22.86 2.13 6.56
N PHE A 79 21.92 1.19 6.58
CA PHE A 79 22.00 0.02 7.44
C PHE A 79 22.60 -1.17 6.69
N MET A 80 23.81 -1.59 7.07
CA MET A 80 24.52 -2.70 6.45
C MET A 80 24.61 -2.56 4.91
N TYR A 81 24.08 -3.53 4.17
CA TYR A 81 24.13 -3.60 2.70
C TYR A 81 22.80 -3.21 2.02
N HIS A 82 21.92 -2.48 2.71
CA HIS A 82 20.67 -2.01 2.10
C HIS A 82 20.94 -1.01 0.97
N SER A 83 20.14 -1.10 -0.11
CA SER A 83 20.23 -0.22 -1.28
C SER A 83 19.67 1.19 -1.02
N ASN A 84 18.78 1.30 -0.03
CA ASN A 84 18.16 2.52 0.44
C ASN A 84 18.69 2.89 1.84
N TYR A 85 18.54 4.17 2.20
CA TYR A 85 18.79 4.63 3.57
C TYR A 85 17.67 4.18 4.53
N ILE A 86 17.92 4.23 5.83
CA ILE A 86 16.97 3.79 6.87
C ILE A 86 15.68 4.60 6.81
N VAL A 87 15.76 5.93 6.84
CA VAL A 87 14.58 6.79 6.85
C VAL A 87 13.95 6.86 5.46
N GLU A 88 14.75 6.88 4.40
CA GLU A 88 14.28 6.75 3.00
C GLU A 88 13.38 5.50 2.81
N GLY A 89 13.86 4.35 3.29
CA GLY A 89 13.14 3.08 3.22
C GLY A 89 11.80 3.11 3.93
N LEU A 90 11.71 3.86 5.04
CA LEU A 90 10.47 4.08 5.77
C LEU A 90 9.50 4.91 4.92
N PHE A 91 9.95 6.01 4.30
CA PHE A 91 9.08 6.87 3.46
C PHE A 91 8.46 6.12 2.28
N LEU A 92 9.21 5.21 1.65
CA LEU A 92 8.69 4.33 0.60
C LEU A 92 7.58 3.39 1.10
N ARG A 93 7.59 3.05 2.39
CA ARG A 93 6.66 2.09 3.02
C ARG A 93 5.50 2.74 3.76
N ILE A 94 5.59 4.02 4.14
CA ILE A 94 4.47 4.78 4.73
C ILE A 94 3.15 4.57 3.96
N PRO A 95 3.06 4.76 2.63
CA PRO A 95 1.80 4.56 1.92
C PRO A 95 1.25 3.12 2.05
N LEU A 96 2.13 2.13 2.19
CA LEU A 96 1.78 0.73 2.35
C LEU A 96 1.22 0.47 3.76
N ILE A 97 1.90 0.99 4.78
CA ILE A 97 1.48 0.91 6.18
C ILE A 97 0.13 1.62 6.38
N LEU A 98 -0.03 2.81 5.80
CA LEU A 98 -1.31 3.54 5.81
C LEU A 98 -2.43 2.76 5.14
N SER A 99 -2.11 2.01 4.07
CA SER A 99 -3.08 1.15 3.40
C SER A 99 -3.51 -0.02 4.27
N ASP A 100 -2.58 -0.67 4.99
CA ASP A 100 -2.90 -1.72 5.97
C ASP A 100 -3.81 -1.18 7.09
N ILE A 101 -3.52 0.02 7.61
CA ILE A 101 -4.36 0.70 8.61
C ILE A 101 -5.75 1.01 8.03
N GLY A 102 -5.81 1.47 6.78
CA GLY A 102 -7.06 1.71 6.07
C GLY A 102 -7.91 0.45 5.95
N ILE A 103 -7.29 -0.68 5.58
CA ILE A 103 -7.97 -1.98 5.48
C ILE A 103 -8.46 -2.44 6.85
N PHE A 104 -7.64 -2.30 7.90
CA PHE A 104 -8.06 -2.55 9.28
C PHE A 104 -9.31 -1.75 9.66
N ALA A 105 -9.32 -0.44 9.38
CA ALA A 105 -10.44 0.43 9.65
C ALA A 105 -11.69 0.05 8.84
N LEU A 106 -11.53 -0.32 7.56
CA LEU A 106 -12.62 -0.78 6.71
C LEU A 106 -13.25 -2.08 7.23
N ILE A 107 -12.44 -3.08 7.55
CA ILE A 107 -12.93 -4.36 8.09
C ILE A 107 -13.64 -4.14 9.42
N LEU A 108 -13.07 -3.32 10.31
CA LEU A 108 -13.68 -3.00 11.60
C LEU A 108 -15.04 -2.31 11.42
N ARG A 109 -15.12 -1.32 10.53
CA ARG A 109 -16.37 -0.59 10.23
C ARG A 109 -17.41 -1.47 9.55
N PHE A 110 -16.99 -2.37 8.67
CA PHE A 110 -17.89 -3.26 7.93
C PHE A 110 -18.47 -4.37 8.81
N THR A 111 -17.62 -5.01 9.61
CA THR A 111 -18.02 -6.20 10.41
C THR A 111 -18.47 -5.85 11.82
N GLY A 112 -18.11 -4.68 12.34
CA GLY A 112 -18.28 -4.31 13.75
C GLY A 112 -17.44 -5.14 14.73
N LYS A 113 -16.55 -6.01 14.24
CA LYS A 113 -15.84 -7.01 15.06
C LYS A 113 -14.33 -6.84 14.96
N LEU A 114 -13.72 -6.45 16.08
CA LEU A 114 -12.26 -6.27 16.18
C LEU A 114 -11.47 -7.52 15.78
N ARG A 115 -11.97 -8.73 16.07
CA ARG A 115 -11.24 -9.97 15.75
C ARG A 115 -10.82 -10.07 14.29
N TYR A 116 -11.69 -9.69 13.36
CA TYR A 116 -11.40 -9.82 11.92
C TYR A 116 -10.42 -8.76 11.44
N ALA A 117 -10.58 -7.53 11.92
CA ALA A 117 -9.65 -6.46 11.63
C ALA A 117 -8.26 -6.75 12.22
N ALA A 118 -8.21 -7.25 13.47
CA ALA A 118 -6.99 -7.66 14.14
C ALA A 118 -6.29 -8.83 13.41
N PHE A 119 -7.05 -9.83 12.95
CA PHE A 119 -6.49 -10.94 12.18
C PHE A 119 -5.81 -10.49 10.88
N TYR A 120 -6.26 -9.39 10.28
CA TYR A 120 -5.59 -8.80 9.13
C TYR A 120 -4.35 -8.00 9.54
N LEU A 121 -4.51 -7.01 10.42
CA LEU A 121 -3.43 -6.08 10.77
C LEU A 121 -2.26 -6.77 11.49
N LEU A 122 -2.55 -7.75 12.34
CA LEU A 122 -1.55 -8.51 13.08
C LEU A 122 -1.13 -9.81 12.37
N ASN A 123 -1.56 -10.01 11.12
CA ASN A 123 -1.11 -11.15 10.35
C ASN A 123 0.40 -11.06 10.10
N PRO A 124 1.20 -12.07 10.49
CA PRO A 124 2.66 -12.02 10.32
C PRO A 124 3.06 -11.92 8.85
N PHE A 125 2.30 -12.52 7.92
CA PHE A 125 2.57 -12.41 6.49
C PHE A 125 2.30 -10.99 5.98
N ILE A 126 1.21 -10.34 6.41
CA ILE A 126 0.92 -8.95 6.00
C ILE A 126 1.95 -7.99 6.59
N ILE A 127 2.32 -8.16 7.86
CA ILE A 127 3.41 -7.40 8.50
C ILE A 127 4.72 -7.58 7.72
N TYR A 128 5.02 -8.81 7.32
CA TYR A 128 6.22 -9.11 6.53
C TYR A 128 6.19 -8.41 5.17
N LEU A 129 5.08 -8.49 4.42
CA LEU A 129 4.98 -7.86 3.11
C LEU A 129 5.17 -6.33 3.15
N THR A 130 4.56 -5.64 4.11
CA THR A 130 4.64 -4.16 4.16
C THR A 130 5.82 -3.65 4.98
N GLY A 131 6.07 -4.25 6.14
CA GLY A 131 7.15 -3.86 7.05
C GLY A 131 8.51 -4.33 6.55
N ALA A 132 8.69 -5.64 6.38
CA ALA A 132 10.01 -6.21 6.12
C ALA A 132 10.39 -6.30 4.63
N TRP A 133 9.46 -6.67 3.76
CA TRP A 133 9.71 -6.80 2.31
C TRP A 133 9.63 -5.43 1.63
N GLY A 134 8.56 -4.68 1.89
CA GLY A 134 8.28 -3.40 1.23
C GLY A 134 7.56 -3.54 -0.11
N THR A 135 6.80 -4.62 -0.32
CA THR A 135 5.98 -4.77 -1.54
C THR A 135 4.68 -3.98 -1.43
N TYR A 136 4.22 -3.42 -2.56
CA TYR A 136 3.08 -2.49 -2.61
C TYR A 136 1.71 -3.15 -2.69
N ASP A 137 1.60 -4.46 -2.39
CA ASP A 137 0.34 -5.20 -2.43
C ASP A 137 -0.77 -4.53 -1.61
N SER A 138 -0.44 -3.97 -0.44
CA SER A 138 -1.42 -3.30 0.42
C SER A 138 -2.07 -2.08 -0.22
N LEU A 139 -1.34 -1.33 -1.06
CA LEU A 139 -1.91 -0.20 -1.81
C LEU A 139 -3.00 -0.66 -2.77
N MET A 140 -2.79 -1.79 -3.44
CA MET A 140 -3.80 -2.40 -4.32
C MET A 140 -4.96 -2.99 -3.49
N MET A 141 -4.66 -3.63 -2.36
CA MET A 141 -5.65 -4.31 -1.51
C MET A 141 -6.65 -3.34 -0.88
N LEU A 142 -6.26 -2.13 -0.54
CA LEU A 142 -7.16 -1.15 0.09
C LEU A 142 -8.41 -0.85 -0.76
N PRO A 143 -8.29 -0.38 -2.01
CA PRO A 143 -9.43 -0.19 -2.90
C PRO A 143 -10.06 -1.53 -3.32
N LEU A 144 -9.33 -2.65 -3.34
CA LEU A 144 -9.89 -3.97 -3.61
C LEU A 144 -10.91 -4.37 -2.54
N VAL A 145 -10.52 -4.32 -1.26
CA VAL A 145 -11.37 -4.65 -0.11
C VAL A 145 -12.55 -3.69 -0.05
N TYR A 146 -12.32 -2.39 -0.28
CA TYR A 146 -13.42 -1.43 -0.35
C TYR A 146 -14.42 -1.76 -1.47
N GLY A 147 -13.93 -2.18 -2.64
CA GLY A 147 -14.77 -2.62 -3.76
C GLY A 147 -15.67 -3.80 -3.38
N PHE A 148 -15.14 -4.81 -2.68
CA PHE A 148 -15.96 -5.93 -2.20
C PHE A 148 -17.01 -5.50 -1.17
N ILE A 149 -16.67 -4.58 -0.26
CA ILE A 149 -17.62 -4.00 0.69
C ILE A 149 -18.75 -3.28 -0.06
N LEU A 150 -18.42 -2.49 -1.09
CA LEU A 150 -19.41 -1.79 -1.92
C LEU A 150 -20.31 -2.76 -2.69
N THR A 151 -19.74 -3.84 -3.24
CA THR A 151 -20.50 -4.91 -3.89
C THR A 151 -21.49 -5.56 -2.92
N SER A 152 -21.06 -5.86 -1.68
CA SER A 152 -21.96 -6.42 -0.66
C SER A 152 -23.12 -5.49 -0.26
N ARG A 153 -22.96 -4.18 -0.49
CA ARG A 153 -23.98 -3.14 -0.27
C ARG A 153 -24.79 -2.83 -1.54
N ASN A 154 -24.65 -3.64 -2.58
CA ASN A 154 -25.27 -3.45 -3.89
C ASN A 154 -24.89 -2.14 -4.60
N GLN A 155 -23.75 -1.53 -4.25
CA GLN A 155 -23.25 -0.29 -4.85
C GLN A 155 -22.31 -0.59 -6.03
N LYS A 156 -22.78 -1.37 -7.01
CA LYS A 156 -21.94 -1.94 -8.09
C LYS A 156 -21.12 -0.90 -8.86
N ARG A 157 -21.67 0.29 -9.14
CA ARG A 157 -20.96 1.37 -9.86
C ARG A 157 -19.72 1.85 -9.10
N LEU A 158 -19.87 2.10 -7.80
CA LEU A 158 -18.75 2.53 -6.95
C LEU A 158 -17.75 1.38 -6.76
N ALA A 159 -18.23 0.14 -6.65
CA ALA A 159 -17.37 -1.03 -6.61
C ALA A 159 -16.50 -1.15 -7.87
N SER A 160 -17.07 -0.94 -9.07
CA SER A 160 -16.32 -0.91 -10.33
C SER A 160 -15.20 0.11 -10.31
N VAL A 161 -15.48 1.34 -9.85
CA VAL A 161 -14.45 2.39 -9.74
C VAL A 161 -13.36 1.95 -8.77
N SER A 162 -13.73 1.38 -7.61
CA SER A 162 -12.78 0.88 -6.63
C SER A 162 -11.88 -0.22 -7.19
N PHE A 163 -12.45 -1.19 -7.92
CA PHE A 163 -11.67 -2.25 -8.57
C PHE A 163 -10.79 -1.72 -9.71
N ALA A 164 -11.26 -0.73 -10.47
CA ALA A 164 -10.43 -0.08 -11.49
C ALA A 164 -9.22 0.64 -10.87
N ILE A 165 -9.42 1.38 -9.78
CA ILE A 165 -8.32 2.01 -9.03
C ILE A 165 -7.34 0.94 -8.52
N SER A 166 -7.86 -0.15 -7.96
CA SER A 166 -7.05 -1.30 -7.54
C SER A 166 -6.20 -1.87 -8.69
N GLY A 167 -6.82 -2.08 -9.86
CA GLY A 167 -6.18 -2.56 -11.08
C GLY A 167 -5.10 -1.62 -11.63
N LEU A 168 -5.30 -0.30 -11.51
CA LEU A 168 -4.35 0.73 -11.89
C LEU A 168 -3.16 0.86 -10.92
N ILE A 169 -3.22 0.26 -9.73
CA ILE A 169 -2.08 0.12 -8.82
C ILE A 169 -1.34 -1.18 -9.12
N LYS A 170 -2.08 -2.29 -9.27
CA LYS A 170 -1.55 -3.60 -9.65
C LYS A 170 -2.61 -4.33 -10.47
N LEU A 171 -2.21 -4.86 -11.64
CA LEU A 171 -3.14 -5.42 -12.63
C LEU A 171 -4.10 -6.48 -12.06
N PHE A 172 -3.69 -7.21 -11.02
CA PHE A 172 -4.54 -8.17 -10.32
C PHE A 172 -5.87 -7.57 -9.82
N GLY A 173 -5.89 -6.29 -9.45
CA GLY A 173 -7.11 -5.60 -9.04
C GLY A 173 -8.19 -5.51 -10.13
N PHE A 174 -7.84 -5.70 -11.41
CA PHE A 174 -8.81 -5.76 -12.51
C PHE A 174 -9.60 -7.08 -12.58
N VAL A 175 -9.17 -8.14 -11.89
CA VAL A 175 -9.88 -9.43 -11.91
C VAL A 175 -11.34 -9.28 -11.47
N PRO A 176 -11.67 -8.73 -10.28
CA PRO A 176 -13.07 -8.54 -9.89
C PRO A 176 -13.78 -7.47 -10.73
N PHE A 177 -13.07 -6.49 -11.30
CA PHE A 177 -13.67 -5.55 -12.24
C PHE A 177 -14.21 -6.28 -13.48
N GLY A 178 -13.41 -7.17 -14.07
CA GLY A 178 -13.79 -7.98 -15.22
C GLY A 178 -14.98 -8.89 -14.91
N LEU A 179 -14.97 -9.55 -13.75
CA LEU A 179 -16.09 -10.41 -13.31
C LEU A 179 -17.39 -9.62 -13.16
N LEU A 180 -17.34 -8.43 -12.55
CA LEU A 180 -18.52 -7.58 -12.37
C LEU A 180 -19.00 -7.00 -13.71
N ALA A 181 -18.11 -6.70 -14.65
CA ALA A 181 -18.47 -6.30 -16.00
C ALA A 181 -19.20 -7.43 -16.75
N LEU A 182 -18.70 -8.67 -16.66
CA LEU A 182 -19.35 -9.85 -17.24
C LEU A 182 -20.73 -10.08 -16.62
N GLU A 183 -20.85 -10.03 -15.29
CA GLU A 183 -22.13 -10.18 -14.59
C GLU A 183 -23.18 -9.18 -15.12
N ASN A 184 -22.80 -7.91 -15.29
CA ASN A 184 -23.67 -6.87 -15.82
C ASN A 184 -24.06 -7.11 -17.29
N LEU A 185 -23.17 -7.67 -18.11
CA LEU A 185 -23.48 -8.02 -19.51
C LEU A 185 -24.49 -9.16 -19.58
N PHE A 186 -24.37 -10.17 -18.72
CA PHE A 186 -25.33 -11.28 -18.66
C PHE A 186 -26.68 -10.85 -18.08
N GLN A 187 -26.70 -10.00 -17.05
CA GLN A 187 -27.94 -9.47 -16.45
C GLN A 187 -28.75 -8.55 -17.38
N LYS A 188 -28.14 -7.98 -18.41
CA LYS A 188 -28.84 -7.16 -19.42
C LYS A 188 -29.40 -7.97 -20.60
N ARG A 189 -29.06 -9.25 -20.71
CA ARG A 189 -29.46 -10.14 -21.81
C ARG A 189 -30.66 -11.05 -21.47
N PHE A 190 -31.13 -11.02 -20.22
CA PHE A 190 -32.33 -11.69 -19.73
C PHE A 190 -33.25 -10.65 -19.09
#